data_AF-A0A6G2QY37-F1
#
_entry.id   AF-A0A6G2QY37-F1
#
_cell.length_a   1.000
_cell.length_b   1.000
_cell.length_c   1.000
_cell.angle_alpha   90.00
_cell.angle_beta   90.00
_cell.angle_gamma   90.00
#
_symmetry.space_group_name_H-M   'P 1'
#
loop_
_entity.id
_entity.type
_entity.pdbx_description
1 polymer ?
#
loop_
_entity_poly.entity_id
_entity_poly.type
_entity_poly.pdbx_seq_one_letter_code
_entity_poly.pdbx_strand_id
1 'polypeptide(L)'
;HPRHDALIEEMRSKDIAVMHGAHMFWNPSTAFDKSVFDKIVDSHQGPDGEPLLRFRPDNEHAELTWPAPLRTGEVNSYTARHTYGIPEKNFKGFREVSRNNSLVIDVRPTNPSAPKWLESGAMAKPQEIKAKTVNETDVLLGADPGTVGLVGYFRPVLPEPASVPEGRWDRVLSRFNQRSTEFRELAPVMAAFEAENRFVVKDGVVHGVDDNGEQRPITGDHDLFDVSTPGGTRVSHPRHDALIEEMRSKDIAVMHGAHMFWNPSTAFDKSVFDKIVDSHQGPDGEPLLR
;
A
#
# COMPACT_ATOMS: atom_id res chain seq x y z
N HIS A 1 14.68 -8.96 3.85
CA HIS A 1 14.39 -9.62 2.56
C HIS A 1 15.22 -10.90 2.55
N PRO A 2 14.62 -12.11 2.55
CA PRO A 2 15.33 -13.34 2.96
C PRO A 2 16.64 -13.59 2.21
N ARG A 3 16.70 -13.34 0.89
CA ARG A 3 17.95 -13.48 0.11
C ARG A 3 19.00 -12.42 0.43
N HIS A 4 18.60 -11.21 0.77
CA HIS A 4 19.53 -10.14 1.16
C HIS A 4 20.09 -10.46 2.54
N ASP A 5 19.24 -10.85 3.48
CA ASP A 5 19.65 -11.13 4.85
C ASP A 5 20.57 -12.37 4.88
N ALA A 6 20.26 -13.40 4.08
CA ALA A 6 21.13 -14.55 3.85
C ALA A 6 22.49 -14.16 3.23
N LEU A 7 22.53 -13.20 2.31
CA LEU A 7 23.78 -12.70 1.73
C LEU A 7 24.65 -11.98 2.78
N ILE A 8 24.03 -11.19 3.66
CA ILE A 8 24.76 -10.53 4.75
C ILE A 8 25.29 -11.58 5.75
N GLU A 9 24.51 -12.61 6.08
CA GLU A 9 25.01 -13.72 6.90
C GLU A 9 26.16 -14.49 6.22
N GLU A 10 26.06 -14.72 4.91
CA GLU A 10 27.14 -15.34 4.14
C GLU A 10 28.43 -14.50 4.23
N MET A 11 28.34 -13.18 4.03
CA MET A 11 29.48 -12.27 4.15
C MET A 11 30.11 -12.34 5.56
N ARG A 12 29.29 -12.33 6.61
CA ARG A 12 29.77 -12.49 7.99
C ARG A 12 30.45 -13.83 8.22
N SER A 13 29.88 -14.91 7.70
CA SER A 13 30.47 -16.26 7.79
C SER A 13 31.82 -16.39 7.10
N LYS A 14 32.11 -15.49 6.16
CA LYS A 14 33.38 -15.40 5.42
C LYS A 14 34.35 -14.39 6.04
N ASP A 15 34.11 -13.97 7.28
CA ASP A 15 34.91 -13.00 8.03
C ASP A 15 35.02 -11.63 7.34
N ILE A 16 34.01 -11.29 6.52
CA ILE A 16 33.87 -9.94 5.96
C ILE A 16 33.17 -9.09 7.01
N ALA A 17 33.78 -7.97 7.41
CA ALA A 17 33.35 -7.08 8.48
C ALA A 17 32.08 -6.25 8.15
N VAL A 18 31.02 -6.89 7.66
CA VAL A 18 29.71 -6.29 7.38
C VAL A 18 28.77 -6.61 8.54
N MET A 19 28.35 -5.58 9.27
CA MET A 19 27.54 -5.73 10.50
C MET A 19 26.03 -5.60 10.26
N HIS A 20 25.63 -4.86 9.23
CA HIS A 20 24.24 -4.58 8.90
C HIS A 20 23.99 -4.68 7.40
N GLY A 21 22.71 -4.68 7.02
CA GLY A 21 22.28 -4.64 5.63
C GLY A 21 22.76 -3.40 4.87
N ALA A 22 22.61 -3.43 3.54
CA ALA A 22 22.88 -2.27 2.71
C ALA A 22 21.99 -1.09 3.13
N HIS A 23 22.59 0.11 3.24
CA HIS A 23 21.90 1.32 3.73
C HIS A 23 20.61 1.62 2.97
N MET A 24 20.59 1.43 1.64
CA MET A 24 19.41 1.65 0.80
C MET A 24 18.25 0.65 1.02
N PHE A 25 18.46 -0.40 1.82
CA PHE A 25 17.42 -1.32 2.28
C PHE A 25 16.87 -0.96 3.66
N TRP A 26 17.43 0.05 4.33
CA TRP A 26 16.93 0.54 5.59
C TRP A 26 15.73 1.46 5.36
N ASN A 27 14.59 1.09 5.95
CA ASN A 27 13.41 1.94 6.03
C ASN A 27 13.32 2.52 7.44
N PRO A 28 13.79 3.76 7.68
CA PRO A 28 13.82 4.35 9.02
C PRO A 28 12.40 4.49 9.57
N SER A 29 12.21 4.04 10.82
CA SER A 29 10.91 4.01 11.49
C SER A 29 10.65 5.25 12.37
N THR A 30 11.69 6.02 12.67
CA THR A 30 11.60 7.26 13.46
C THR A 30 12.14 8.46 12.68
N ALA A 31 11.72 9.67 13.09
CA ALA A 31 12.24 10.90 12.50
C ALA A 31 13.76 11.06 12.72
N PHE A 32 14.26 10.58 13.87
CA PHE A 32 15.70 10.57 14.15
C PHE A 32 16.43 9.64 13.18
N ASP A 33 15.97 8.39 13.05
CA ASP A 33 16.53 7.41 12.11
C ASP A 33 16.50 7.93 10.67
N LYS A 34 15.41 8.62 10.28
CA LYS A 34 15.30 9.24 8.96
C LYS A 34 16.34 10.34 8.78
N SER A 35 16.58 11.17 9.79
CA SER A 35 17.62 12.21 9.73
C SER A 35 19.02 11.63 9.58
N VAL A 36 19.30 10.49 10.22
CA VAL A 36 20.57 9.78 10.08
C VAL A 36 20.68 9.16 8.68
N PHE A 37 19.61 8.52 8.21
CA PHE A 37 19.53 7.95 6.87
C PHE A 37 19.84 9.01 5.80
N ASP A 38 19.14 10.15 5.86
CA ASP A 38 19.28 11.24 4.90
C ASP A 38 20.68 11.82 4.92
N LYS A 39 21.21 12.10 6.11
CA LYS A 39 22.56 12.63 6.25
C LYS A 39 23.62 11.76 5.58
N ILE A 40 23.51 10.43 5.72
CA ILE A 40 24.43 9.47 5.09
C ILE A 40 24.21 9.42 3.57
N VAL A 41 22.96 9.39 3.11
CA VAL A 41 22.68 9.38 1.67
C VAL A 41 23.21 10.67 1.01
N ASP A 42 22.92 11.82 1.61
CA ASP A 42 23.30 13.13 1.10
C ASP A 42 24.82 13.32 1.10
N SER A 43 25.55 12.77 2.08
CA SER A 43 27.01 12.84 2.09
C SER A 43 27.66 12.10 0.93
N HIS A 44 26.98 11.14 0.31
CA HIS A 44 27.49 10.36 -0.81
C HIS A 44 26.93 10.78 -2.18
N GLN A 45 25.94 11.69 -2.23
CA GLN A 45 25.27 12.03 -3.49
C GLN A 45 26.09 12.98 -4.39
N GLY A 46 26.03 12.71 -5.70
CA GLY A 46 26.64 13.57 -6.72
C GLY A 46 28.16 13.54 -6.73
N PRO A 47 28.81 14.10 -7.77
CA PRO A 47 30.27 14.02 -7.94
C PRO A 47 31.07 14.72 -6.82
N ASP A 48 30.43 15.61 -6.06
CA ASP A 48 31.05 16.35 -4.96
C ASP A 48 30.90 15.67 -3.59
N GLY A 49 30.13 14.58 -3.51
CA GLY A 49 29.96 13.77 -2.29
C GLY A 49 31.14 12.83 -2.03
N GLU A 50 31.14 12.19 -0.86
CA GLU A 50 32.07 11.10 -0.54
C GLU A 50 31.79 9.89 -1.45
N PRO A 51 32.79 9.34 -2.16
CA PRO A 51 32.57 8.23 -3.08
C PRO A 51 32.26 6.91 -2.35
N LEU A 52 31.44 6.08 -2.97
CA LEU A 52 31.27 4.67 -2.63
C LEU A 52 32.20 3.79 -3.48
N LEU A 53 32.57 2.63 -2.96
CA LEU A 53 33.29 1.59 -3.71
C LEU A 53 32.29 0.63 -4.38
N ARG A 54 32.34 0.53 -5.71
CA ARG A 54 31.55 -0.42 -6.50
C ARG A 54 32.41 -1.61 -6.92
N PHE A 55 32.01 -2.79 -6.49
CA PHE A 55 32.58 -4.06 -6.93
C PHE A 55 31.70 -4.64 -8.04
N ARG A 56 32.31 -5.01 -9.17
CA ARG A 56 31.62 -5.67 -10.29
C ARG A 56 32.15 -7.09 -10.44
N PRO A 57 31.30 -8.08 -10.79
CA PRO A 57 31.74 -9.47 -10.91
C PRO A 57 32.80 -9.68 -12.01
N ASP A 58 32.88 -8.78 -12.98
CA ASP A 58 33.76 -8.80 -14.14
C ASP A 58 34.96 -7.85 -14.03
N ASN A 59 35.20 -7.26 -12.86
CA ASN A 59 36.30 -6.31 -12.64
C ASN A 59 37.08 -6.66 -11.35
N GLU A 60 38.39 -6.86 -11.46
CA GLU A 60 39.27 -7.12 -10.31
C GLU A 60 39.53 -5.86 -9.45
N HIS A 61 39.17 -4.68 -9.96
CA HIS A 61 39.30 -3.41 -9.26
C HIS A 61 37.94 -2.84 -8.86
N ALA A 62 37.90 -2.20 -7.69
CA ALA A 62 36.75 -1.42 -7.27
C ALA A 62 36.72 -0.07 -8.01
N GLU A 63 35.53 0.35 -8.43
CA GLU A 63 35.29 1.64 -9.07
C GLU A 63 34.75 2.63 -8.04
N LEU A 64 35.22 3.89 -8.09
CA LEU A 64 34.54 4.96 -7.36
C LEU A 64 33.18 5.25 -8.00
N THR A 65 32.15 5.38 -7.19
CA THR A 65 30.81 5.69 -7.67
C THR A 65 30.08 6.61 -6.70
N TRP A 66 29.15 7.39 -7.24
CA TRP A 66 28.27 8.24 -6.47
C TRP A 66 26.82 7.89 -6.85
N PRO A 67 25.92 7.66 -5.88
CA PRO A 67 24.51 7.56 -6.17
C PRO A 67 24.02 8.86 -6.81
N ALA A 68 23.30 8.72 -7.92
CA ALA A 68 22.54 9.82 -8.48
C ALA A 68 21.33 10.11 -7.57
N PRO A 69 20.95 11.38 -7.40
CA PRO A 69 19.68 11.71 -6.76
C PRO A 69 18.52 11.10 -7.58
N LEU A 70 17.41 10.83 -6.90
CA LEU A 70 16.17 10.44 -7.57
C LEU A 70 15.77 11.52 -8.57
N ARG A 71 15.31 11.11 -9.75
CA ARG A 71 14.79 12.06 -10.73
C ARG A 71 13.47 12.64 -10.25
N THR A 72 13.10 13.82 -10.76
CA THR A 72 11.77 14.38 -10.50
C THR A 72 10.68 13.35 -10.83
N GLY A 73 9.84 13.04 -9.85
CA GLY A 73 8.78 12.04 -9.95
C GLY A 73 9.17 10.61 -9.55
N GLU A 74 10.47 10.31 -9.34
CA GLU A 74 10.89 9.03 -8.78
C GLU A 74 10.75 9.02 -7.25
N VAL A 75 10.29 7.89 -6.71
CA VAL A 75 10.07 7.71 -5.28
C VAL A 75 10.82 6.47 -4.78
N ASN A 76 11.36 6.54 -3.57
CA ASN A 76 11.91 5.37 -2.88
C ASN A 76 10.84 4.70 -2.01
N SER A 77 11.18 3.55 -1.39
CA SER A 77 10.26 2.81 -0.51
C SER A 77 9.79 3.62 0.70
N TYR A 78 10.64 4.50 1.23
CA TYR A 78 10.28 5.38 2.34
C TYR A 78 9.18 6.36 1.93
N THR A 79 9.35 7.07 0.81
CA THR A 79 8.33 8.00 0.28
C THR A 79 7.07 7.26 -0.15
N ALA A 80 7.21 6.11 -0.81
CA ALA A 80 6.09 5.24 -1.16
C ALA A 80 5.23 4.87 0.07
N ARG A 81 5.87 4.52 1.18
CA ARG A 81 5.20 4.22 2.45
C ARG A 81 4.52 5.42 3.07
N HIS A 82 5.29 6.48 3.33
CA HIS A 82 4.83 7.57 4.19
C HIS A 82 3.94 8.57 3.47
N THR A 83 4.09 8.70 2.15
CA THR A 83 3.30 9.63 1.34
C THR A 83 2.16 8.92 0.61
N TYR A 84 2.40 7.71 0.11
CA TYR A 84 1.47 7.02 -0.80
C TYR A 84 0.88 5.72 -0.26
N GLY A 85 1.18 5.38 0.99
CA GLY A 85 0.60 4.23 1.66
C GLY A 85 1.04 2.87 1.12
N ILE A 86 2.18 2.76 0.44
CA ILE A 86 2.70 1.47 -0.04
C ILE A 86 3.80 0.97 0.91
N PRO A 87 3.57 -0.11 1.70
CA PRO A 87 4.60 -0.70 2.56
C PRO A 87 5.83 -1.11 1.75
N GLU A 88 6.99 -1.13 2.41
CA GLU A 88 8.25 -1.47 1.75
C GLU A 88 8.23 -2.87 1.12
N LYS A 89 7.58 -3.84 1.78
CA LYS A 89 7.38 -5.20 1.26
C LYS A 89 6.68 -5.15 -0.11
N ASN A 90 5.56 -4.43 -0.18
CA ASN A 90 4.74 -4.34 -1.38
C ASN A 90 5.45 -3.54 -2.47
N PHE A 91 6.12 -2.44 -2.11
CA PHE A 91 6.96 -1.66 -3.03
C PHE A 91 8.03 -2.54 -3.70
N LYS A 92 8.74 -3.36 -2.90
CA LYS A 92 9.73 -4.31 -3.43
C LYS A 92 9.07 -5.39 -4.29
N GLY A 93 7.91 -5.90 -3.85
CA GLY A 93 7.13 -6.89 -4.59
C GLY A 93 6.70 -6.41 -5.97
N PHE A 94 6.13 -5.20 -6.08
CA PHE A 94 5.77 -4.61 -7.37
C PHE A 94 6.98 -4.45 -8.29
N ARG A 95 8.12 -3.99 -7.75
CA ARG A 95 9.37 -3.89 -8.53
C ARG A 95 9.88 -5.24 -9.01
N GLU A 96 9.76 -6.29 -8.19
CA GLU A 96 10.14 -7.64 -8.58
C GLU A 96 9.25 -8.17 -9.70
N VAL A 97 7.92 -8.07 -9.55
CA VAL A 97 6.95 -8.51 -10.57
C VAL A 97 7.15 -7.74 -11.88
N SER A 98 7.33 -6.42 -11.82
CA SER A 98 7.64 -5.58 -12.98
C SER A 98 8.90 -6.05 -13.71
N ARG A 99 9.99 -6.29 -12.98
CA ARG A 99 11.27 -6.73 -13.56
C ARG A 99 11.18 -8.13 -14.18
N ASN A 100 10.64 -9.09 -13.43
CA ASN A 100 10.58 -10.49 -13.87
C ASN A 100 9.70 -10.64 -15.12
N ASN A 101 8.65 -9.83 -15.23
CA ASN A 101 7.70 -9.91 -16.34
C ASN A 101 7.97 -8.90 -17.46
N SER A 102 8.94 -7.98 -17.28
CA SER A 102 9.22 -6.85 -18.17
C SER A 102 7.96 -5.99 -18.42
N LEU A 103 7.37 -5.48 -17.34
CA LEU A 103 6.10 -4.73 -17.36
C LEU A 103 6.23 -3.37 -16.65
N VAL A 104 5.33 -2.47 -17.03
CA VAL A 104 5.00 -1.24 -16.32
C VAL A 104 3.71 -1.50 -15.54
N ILE A 105 3.73 -1.24 -14.23
CA ILE A 105 2.59 -1.47 -13.34
C ILE A 105 2.26 -0.13 -12.70
N ASP A 106 1.05 0.36 -12.95
CA ASP A 106 0.57 1.59 -12.32
C ASP A 106 -0.27 1.23 -11.10
N VAL A 107 0.17 1.66 -9.92
CA VAL A 107 -0.49 1.39 -8.63
C VAL A 107 -1.08 2.69 -8.09
N ARG A 108 -2.33 2.62 -7.62
CA ARG A 108 -2.98 3.77 -6.97
C ARG A 108 -2.41 3.96 -5.56
N PRO A 109 -2.19 5.21 -5.12
CA PRO A 109 -1.92 5.50 -3.72
C PRO A 109 -3.05 4.97 -2.83
N THR A 110 -2.71 4.60 -1.60
CA THR A 110 -3.70 4.27 -0.57
C THR A 110 -3.50 5.19 0.64
N ASN A 111 -4.37 5.06 1.63
CA ASN A 111 -4.26 5.84 2.86
C ASN A 111 -2.88 5.55 3.52
N PRO A 112 -2.03 6.57 3.78
CA PRO A 112 -0.74 6.38 4.46
C PRO A 112 -0.82 5.78 5.86
N SER A 113 -2.02 5.73 6.45
CA SER A 113 -2.29 5.02 7.70
C SER A 113 -2.50 3.51 7.54
N ALA A 114 -2.64 2.99 6.33
CA ALA A 114 -2.85 1.56 6.06
C ALA A 114 -1.56 0.71 6.21
N PRO A 115 -0.35 1.17 5.78
CA PRO A 115 0.87 0.37 5.90
C PRO A 115 1.22 -0.15 7.27
N LYS A 116 1.03 0.65 8.33
CA LYS A 116 1.33 0.23 9.71
C LYS A 116 0.55 -1.03 10.10
N TRP A 117 -0.65 -1.21 9.55
CA TRP A 117 -1.50 -2.37 9.82
C TRP A 117 -1.00 -3.61 9.11
N LEU A 118 -0.70 -3.51 7.81
CA LEU A 118 -0.12 -4.64 7.05
C LEU A 118 1.17 -5.13 7.70
N GLU A 119 2.03 -4.22 8.16
CA GLU A 119 3.26 -4.56 8.86
C GLU A 119 3.05 -5.14 10.27
N SER A 120 1.94 -4.79 10.92
CA SER A 120 1.52 -5.37 12.20
C SER A 120 0.76 -6.70 12.02
N GLY A 121 0.70 -7.24 10.79
CA GLY A 121 0.08 -8.53 10.49
C GLY A 121 -1.40 -8.47 10.10
N ALA A 122 -1.97 -7.28 9.90
CA ALA A 122 -3.33 -7.14 9.38
C ALA A 122 -3.48 -7.79 8.00
N MET A 123 -4.66 -8.33 7.71
CA MET A 123 -4.97 -8.95 6.43
C MET A 123 -5.36 -7.87 5.40
N ALA A 124 -4.96 -8.06 4.15
CA ALA A 124 -5.48 -7.27 3.04
C ALA A 124 -6.97 -7.55 2.84
N LYS A 125 -7.74 -6.52 2.51
CA LYS A 125 -9.19 -6.59 2.36
C LYS A 125 -9.64 -7.61 1.30
N PRO A 126 -10.33 -8.69 1.69
CA PRO A 126 -10.90 -9.62 0.71
C PRO A 126 -12.01 -8.97 -0.12
N GLN A 127 -12.15 -9.40 -1.37
CA GLN A 127 -13.12 -8.84 -2.32
C GLN A 127 -14.58 -8.93 -1.83
N GLU A 128 -14.88 -9.95 -1.02
CA GLU A 128 -16.20 -10.19 -0.43
C GLU A 128 -16.53 -9.24 0.72
N ILE A 129 -15.54 -8.66 1.38
CA ILE A 129 -15.75 -7.62 2.38
C ILE A 129 -16.04 -6.30 1.67
N LYS A 130 -17.29 -5.83 1.76
CA LYS A 130 -17.72 -4.56 1.15
C LYS A 130 -17.59 -3.35 2.07
N ALA A 131 -17.42 -3.58 3.37
CA ALA A 131 -17.21 -2.53 4.36
C ALA A 131 -15.98 -1.67 4.04
N LYS A 132 -16.05 -0.37 4.33
CA LYS A 132 -14.97 0.58 3.99
C LYS A 132 -13.97 0.76 5.11
N THR A 133 -12.74 1.10 4.75
CA THR A 133 -11.72 1.49 5.72
C THR A 133 -12.13 2.75 6.49
N VAL A 134 -11.76 2.80 7.76
CA VAL A 134 -11.95 3.92 8.69
C VAL A 134 -11.02 5.06 8.27
N ASN A 135 -11.56 6.27 8.20
CA ASN A 135 -10.81 7.50 7.96
C ASN A 135 -11.04 8.54 9.07
N GLU A 136 -10.34 9.67 9.01
CA GLU A 136 -10.45 10.77 9.98
C GLU A 136 -11.89 11.32 10.14
N THR A 137 -12.71 11.27 9.10
CA THR A 137 -14.11 11.70 9.19
C THR A 137 -14.94 10.68 9.97
N ASP A 138 -14.62 9.38 9.90
CA ASP A 138 -15.29 8.33 10.67
C ASP A 138 -15.05 8.46 12.18
N VAL A 139 -13.90 9.02 12.59
CA VAL A 139 -13.60 9.30 14.01
C VAL A 139 -14.62 10.26 14.61
N LEU A 140 -15.03 11.29 13.85
CA LEU A 140 -16.09 12.21 14.26
C LEU A 140 -17.48 11.53 14.34
N LEU A 141 -17.62 10.34 13.74
CA LEU A 141 -18.83 9.53 13.76
C LEU A 141 -18.81 8.41 14.81
N GLY A 142 -17.81 8.40 15.70
CA GLY A 142 -17.68 7.44 16.79
C GLY A 142 -16.76 6.24 16.52
N ALA A 143 -16.02 6.23 15.41
CA ALA A 143 -14.94 5.25 15.23
C ALA A 143 -13.75 5.57 16.15
N ASP A 144 -13.07 4.54 16.64
CA ASP A 144 -11.84 4.71 17.42
C ASP A 144 -10.73 5.31 16.52
N PRO A 145 -10.13 6.47 16.88
CA PRO A 145 -8.98 7.05 16.16
C PRO A 145 -7.83 6.04 15.95
N GLY A 146 -7.65 5.12 16.90
CA GLY A 146 -6.66 4.05 16.86
C GLY A 146 -6.87 3.07 15.72
N THR A 147 -8.01 3.09 15.01
CA THR A 147 -8.38 2.13 13.96
C THR A 147 -8.34 2.71 12.54
N VAL A 148 -7.96 3.98 12.38
CA VAL A 148 -7.85 4.62 11.05
C VAL A 148 -6.94 3.79 10.12
N GLY A 149 -7.46 3.45 8.94
CA GLY A 149 -6.84 2.56 7.97
C GLY A 149 -7.38 1.12 7.96
N LEU A 150 -7.99 0.66 9.06
CA LEU A 150 -8.64 -0.67 9.14
C LEU A 150 -10.04 -0.65 8.54
N VAL A 151 -10.53 -1.80 8.11
CA VAL A 151 -11.92 -1.97 7.65
C VAL A 151 -12.87 -1.85 8.83
N GLY A 152 -13.73 -0.84 8.78
CA GLY A 152 -14.70 -0.54 9.83
C GLY A 152 -16.10 -1.00 9.45
N TYR A 153 -16.76 -1.69 10.37
CA TYR A 153 -18.19 -1.95 10.36
C TYR A 153 -18.77 -1.57 11.73
N PHE A 154 -19.30 -0.36 11.81
CA PHE A 154 -19.83 0.22 13.05
C PHE A 154 -21.08 1.03 12.74
N ARG A 155 -21.94 1.20 13.76
CA ARG A 155 -23.09 2.08 13.67
C ARG A 155 -22.61 3.52 13.85
N PRO A 156 -22.69 4.40 12.84
CA PRO A 156 -22.21 5.77 12.99
C PRO A 156 -23.15 6.56 13.91
N VAL A 157 -22.58 7.49 14.66
CA VAL A 157 -23.30 8.45 15.49
C VAL A 157 -23.09 9.84 14.90
N LEU A 158 -24.17 10.58 14.66
CA LEU A 158 -24.04 11.96 14.17
C LEU A 158 -23.58 12.84 15.34
N PRO A 159 -22.45 13.57 15.21
CA PRO A 159 -21.99 14.45 16.29
C PRO A 159 -22.84 15.72 16.35
N GLU A 160 -22.78 16.40 17.50
CA GLU A 160 -23.34 17.74 17.64
C GLU A 160 -22.62 18.72 16.70
N PRO A 161 -23.32 19.61 15.95
CA PRO A 161 -22.70 20.52 15.00
C PRO A 161 -21.55 21.36 15.58
N ALA A 162 -21.68 21.80 16.84
CA ALA A 162 -20.65 22.58 17.53
C ALA A 162 -19.34 21.81 17.80
N SER A 163 -19.36 20.48 17.75
CA SER A 163 -18.18 19.62 17.93
C SER A 163 -17.44 19.32 16.63
N VAL A 164 -18.02 19.68 15.48
CA VAL A 164 -17.41 19.47 14.16
C VAL A 164 -16.58 20.70 13.79
N PRO A 165 -15.31 20.53 13.36
CA PRO A 165 -14.51 21.66 12.90
C PRO A 165 -15.18 22.45 11.77
N GLU A 166 -14.99 23.76 11.78
CA GLU A 166 -15.58 24.67 10.80
C GLU A 166 -15.29 24.23 9.36
N GLY A 167 -16.30 24.33 8.49
CA GLY A 167 -16.21 23.91 7.08
C GLY A 167 -16.23 22.39 6.85
N ARG A 168 -16.35 21.55 7.88
CA ARG A 168 -16.37 20.08 7.71
C ARG A 168 -17.76 19.43 7.84
N TRP A 169 -18.78 20.18 8.25
CA TRP A 169 -20.11 19.64 8.54
C TRP A 169 -20.70 18.84 7.37
N ASP A 170 -20.71 19.38 6.16
CA ASP A 170 -21.28 18.69 4.99
C ASP A 170 -20.57 17.38 4.68
N ARG A 171 -19.23 17.35 4.85
CA ARG A 171 -18.43 16.14 4.70
C ARG A 171 -18.77 15.10 5.76
N VAL A 172 -18.93 15.51 7.01
CA VAL A 172 -19.34 14.64 8.13
C VAL A 172 -20.74 14.09 7.90
N LEU A 173 -21.70 14.93 7.52
CA LEU A 173 -23.08 14.52 7.25
C LEU A 173 -23.16 13.56 6.06
N SER A 174 -22.43 13.84 4.98
CA SER A 174 -22.32 12.93 3.83
C SER A 174 -21.75 11.57 4.24
N ARG A 175 -20.67 11.57 5.04
CA ARG A 175 -20.06 10.33 5.52
C ARG A 175 -20.97 9.57 6.49
N PHE A 176 -21.71 10.26 7.36
CA PHE A 176 -22.71 9.67 8.24
C PHE A 176 -23.78 8.93 7.44
N ASN A 177 -24.32 9.55 6.39
CA ASN A 177 -25.32 8.92 5.53
C ASN A 177 -24.75 7.68 4.84
N GLN A 178 -23.52 7.76 4.32
CA GLN A 178 -22.83 6.62 3.71
C GLN A 178 -22.66 5.46 4.70
N ARG A 179 -22.14 5.73 5.91
CA ARG A 179 -21.94 4.71 6.95
C ARG A 179 -23.26 4.14 7.46
N SER A 180 -24.31 4.96 7.55
CA SER A 180 -25.64 4.52 8.00
C SER A 180 -26.32 3.58 7.00
N THR A 181 -26.12 3.82 5.70
CA THR A 181 -26.55 2.90 4.64
C THR A 181 -25.72 1.63 4.66
N GLU A 182 -24.39 1.75 4.68
CA GLU A 182 -23.46 0.61 4.74
C GLU A 182 -23.75 -0.31 5.93
N PHE A 183 -23.97 0.24 7.12
CA PHE A 183 -24.27 -0.53 8.32
C PHE A 183 -25.53 -1.38 8.16
N ARG A 184 -26.60 -0.81 7.59
CA ARG A 184 -27.88 -1.50 7.38
C ARG A 184 -27.80 -2.54 6.27
N GLU A 185 -27.21 -2.19 5.13
CA GLU A 185 -27.17 -3.05 3.96
C GLU A 185 -26.23 -4.24 4.13
N LEU A 186 -25.10 -4.05 4.84
CA LEU A 186 -24.15 -5.13 5.07
C LEU A 186 -24.51 -6.01 6.27
N ALA A 187 -25.43 -5.61 7.15
CA ALA A 187 -25.83 -6.38 8.33
C ALA A 187 -26.10 -7.88 8.07
N PRO A 188 -26.92 -8.29 7.08
CA PRO A 188 -27.18 -9.71 6.84
C PRO A 188 -25.91 -10.46 6.41
N VAL A 189 -25.06 -9.84 5.59
CA VAL A 189 -23.83 -10.46 5.10
C VAL A 189 -22.79 -10.57 6.20
N MET A 190 -22.64 -9.52 7.02
CA MET A 190 -21.73 -9.54 8.17
C MET A 190 -22.14 -10.60 9.20
N ALA A 191 -23.44 -10.75 9.46
CA ALA A 191 -23.96 -11.81 10.33
C ALA A 191 -23.69 -13.21 9.78
N ALA A 192 -23.82 -13.41 8.45
CA ALA A 192 -23.49 -14.68 7.82
C ALA A 192 -21.99 -15.01 7.92
N PHE A 193 -21.13 -14.03 7.66
CA PHE A 193 -19.67 -14.19 7.80
C PHE A 193 -19.22 -14.55 9.21
N GLU A 194 -19.87 -13.98 10.23
CA GLU A 194 -19.63 -14.30 11.63
C GLU A 194 -20.13 -15.70 11.98
N ALA A 195 -21.31 -16.09 11.49
CA ALA A 195 -21.84 -17.45 11.67
C ALA A 195 -20.97 -18.52 10.99
N GLU A 196 -20.33 -18.19 9.86
CA GLU A 196 -19.36 -19.04 9.16
C GLU A 196 -17.96 -19.02 9.81
N ASN A 197 -17.73 -18.21 10.85
CA ASN A 197 -16.44 -18.00 11.51
C ASN A 197 -15.32 -17.60 10.52
N ARG A 198 -15.66 -16.81 9.50
CA ARG A 198 -14.70 -16.29 8.50
C ARG A 198 -14.28 -14.87 8.81
N PHE A 199 -15.24 -14.06 9.29
CA PHE A 199 -14.98 -12.70 9.71
C PHE A 199 -15.77 -12.37 10.97
N VAL A 200 -15.17 -11.60 11.87
CA VAL A 200 -15.81 -11.15 13.10
C VAL A 200 -15.64 -9.65 13.25
N VAL A 201 -16.60 -9.00 13.90
CA VAL A 201 -16.52 -7.55 14.17
C VAL A 201 -16.19 -7.34 15.64
N LYS A 202 -15.07 -6.67 15.91
CA LYS A 202 -14.62 -6.31 17.26
C LYS A 202 -14.45 -4.81 17.34
N ASP A 203 -15.18 -4.17 18.26
CA ASP A 203 -15.09 -2.74 18.51
C ASP A 203 -15.23 -1.88 17.23
N GLY A 204 -16.11 -2.31 16.33
CA GLY A 204 -16.36 -1.63 15.05
C GLY A 204 -15.35 -1.94 13.95
N VAL A 205 -14.39 -2.84 14.17
CA VAL A 205 -13.37 -3.28 13.20
C VAL A 205 -13.61 -4.71 12.75
N VAL A 206 -13.55 -4.92 11.43
CA VAL A 206 -13.67 -6.25 10.83
C VAL A 206 -12.33 -6.99 10.92
N HIS A 207 -12.35 -8.19 11.47
CA HIS A 207 -11.23 -9.12 11.55
C HIS A 207 -11.50 -10.33 10.68
N GLY A 208 -10.49 -10.79 9.93
CA GLY A 208 -10.50 -12.08 9.25
C GLY A 208 -10.00 -13.17 10.17
N VAL A 209 -10.56 -14.37 10.02
CA VAL A 209 -10.12 -15.59 10.68
C VAL A 209 -9.28 -16.38 9.70
N ASP A 210 -8.03 -16.70 10.03
CA ASP A 210 -7.19 -17.54 9.18
C ASP A 210 -7.36 -19.04 9.45
N ASP A 211 -6.62 -19.87 8.70
CA ASP A 211 -6.68 -21.33 8.78
C ASP A 211 -6.34 -21.89 10.18
N ASN A 212 -5.62 -21.11 11.02
CA ASN A 212 -5.29 -21.48 12.39
C ASN A 212 -6.34 -20.99 13.40
N GLY A 213 -7.38 -20.32 12.95
CA GLY A 213 -8.40 -19.67 13.78
C GLY A 213 -7.94 -18.33 14.37
N GLU A 214 -6.77 -17.81 13.98
CA GLU A 214 -6.28 -16.54 14.48
C GLU A 214 -7.04 -15.39 13.83
N GLN A 215 -7.46 -14.43 14.66
CA GLN A 215 -8.24 -13.28 14.21
C GLN A 215 -7.34 -12.09 14.02
N ARG A 216 -7.24 -11.61 12.77
CA ARG A 216 -6.38 -10.46 12.42
C ARG A 216 -7.24 -9.36 11.81
N PRO A 217 -7.02 -8.08 12.18
CA PRO A 217 -7.79 -6.99 11.63
C PRO A 217 -7.57 -6.90 10.12
N ILE A 218 -8.58 -6.43 9.40
CA ILE A 218 -8.48 -6.24 7.95
C ILE A 218 -8.15 -4.78 7.66
N THR A 219 -7.24 -4.52 6.73
CA THR A 219 -6.86 -3.19 6.27
C THR A 219 -7.05 -3.07 4.76
N GLY A 220 -6.92 -1.86 4.22
CA GLY A 220 -7.03 -1.63 2.77
C GLY A 220 -6.04 -2.46 1.96
N ASP A 221 -6.46 -2.84 0.75
CA ASP A 221 -5.66 -3.44 -0.30
C ASP A 221 -4.94 -2.39 -1.17
N HIS A 222 -4.10 -2.86 -2.08
CA HIS A 222 -3.50 -2.03 -3.13
C HIS A 222 -4.27 -2.19 -4.43
N ASP A 223 -4.82 -1.07 -4.90
CA ASP A 223 -5.56 -1.01 -6.15
C ASP A 223 -4.58 -0.78 -7.30
N LEU A 224 -4.50 -1.72 -8.23
CA LEU A 224 -3.83 -1.50 -9.51
C LEU A 224 -4.69 -0.59 -10.38
N PHE A 225 -4.07 0.39 -11.04
CA PHE A 225 -4.72 1.20 -12.05
C PHE A 225 -4.64 0.51 -13.41
N ASP A 226 -3.42 0.20 -13.88
CA ASP A 226 -3.19 -0.42 -15.19
C ASP A 226 -1.90 -1.27 -15.21
N VAL A 227 -1.79 -2.14 -16.20
CA VAL A 227 -0.60 -2.95 -16.45
C VAL A 227 -0.30 -3.00 -17.96
N SER A 228 0.91 -2.59 -18.34
CA SER A 228 1.31 -2.48 -19.74
C SER A 228 2.75 -2.94 -19.97
N THR A 229 3.13 -3.10 -21.24
CA THR A 229 4.53 -3.27 -21.63
C THR A 229 5.27 -1.92 -21.55
N PRO A 230 6.62 -1.91 -21.54
CA PRO A 230 7.40 -0.67 -21.61
C PRO A 230 7.08 0.20 -22.83
N GLY A 231 6.55 -0.40 -23.91
CA GLY A 231 6.08 0.32 -25.10
C GLY A 231 4.67 0.92 -24.95
N GLY A 232 4.05 0.83 -23.77
CA GLY A 232 2.72 1.38 -23.48
C GLY A 232 1.55 0.52 -23.96
N THR A 233 1.79 -0.70 -24.46
CA THR A 233 0.70 -1.60 -24.85
C THR A 233 0.17 -2.33 -23.63
N ARG A 234 -1.12 -2.16 -23.32
CA ARG A 234 -1.79 -2.90 -22.25
C ARG A 234 -1.68 -4.41 -22.47
N VAL A 235 -1.46 -5.17 -21.39
CA VAL A 235 -1.40 -6.63 -21.50
C VAL A 235 -2.77 -7.24 -21.83
N SER A 236 -2.80 -8.47 -22.35
CA SER A 236 -4.06 -9.18 -22.59
C SER A 236 -4.75 -9.60 -21.29
N HIS A 237 -6.07 -9.79 -21.30
CA HIS A 237 -6.84 -10.25 -20.13
C HIS A 237 -6.27 -11.53 -19.49
N PRO A 238 -5.95 -12.62 -20.24
CA PRO A 238 -5.39 -13.81 -19.63
C PRO A 238 -4.03 -13.58 -18.95
N ARG A 239 -3.21 -12.67 -19.50
CA ARG A 239 -1.92 -12.30 -18.90
C ARG A 239 -2.12 -11.45 -17.66
N HIS A 240 -3.05 -10.50 -17.71
CA HIS A 240 -3.46 -9.71 -16.55
C HIS A 240 -3.89 -10.62 -15.40
N ASP A 241 -4.81 -11.56 -15.64
CA ASP A 241 -5.35 -12.42 -14.58
C ASP A 241 -4.25 -13.28 -13.95
N ALA A 242 -3.33 -13.83 -14.76
CA ALA A 242 -2.17 -14.57 -14.26
C ALA A 242 -1.23 -13.71 -13.39
N LEU A 243 -1.06 -12.42 -13.73
CA LEU A 243 -0.26 -11.49 -12.94
C LEU A 243 -0.92 -11.14 -11.60
N ILE A 244 -2.25 -11.00 -11.57
CA ILE A 244 -2.98 -10.79 -10.31
C ILE A 244 -2.78 -11.98 -9.38
N GLU A 245 -2.89 -13.21 -9.90
CA GLU A 245 -2.62 -14.42 -9.11
C GLU A 245 -1.16 -14.51 -8.63
N GLU A 246 -0.19 -14.12 -9.47
CA GLU A 246 1.22 -14.01 -9.04
C GLU A 246 1.36 -13.02 -7.87
N MET A 247 0.76 -11.83 -7.97
CA MET A 247 0.84 -10.79 -6.93
C MET A 247 0.16 -11.23 -5.62
N ARG A 248 -0.98 -11.93 -5.70
CA ARG A 248 -1.63 -12.56 -4.53
C ARG A 248 -0.71 -13.60 -3.89
N SER A 249 -0.12 -14.49 -4.69
CA SER A 249 0.77 -15.55 -4.18
C SER A 249 2.04 -15.02 -3.50
N LYS A 250 2.49 -13.82 -3.90
CA LYS A 250 3.62 -13.10 -3.30
C LYS A 250 3.23 -12.24 -2.10
N ASP A 251 1.95 -12.23 -1.72
CA ASP A 251 1.41 -11.44 -0.61
C ASP A 251 1.73 -9.94 -0.73
N ILE A 252 1.50 -9.39 -1.94
CA ILE A 252 1.67 -7.98 -2.30
C ILE A 252 0.36 -7.19 -2.06
N ALA A 253 -0.61 -7.76 -1.32
CA ALA A 253 -1.88 -7.13 -0.95
C ALA A 253 -2.72 -6.59 -2.13
N VAL A 254 -2.60 -7.18 -3.32
CA VAL A 254 -3.48 -6.91 -4.47
C VAL A 254 -4.64 -7.89 -4.42
N MET A 255 -5.87 -7.40 -4.33
CA MET A 255 -7.06 -8.25 -4.11
C MET A 255 -8.07 -8.24 -5.25
N HIS A 256 -7.85 -7.46 -6.30
CA HIS A 256 -8.65 -7.45 -7.51
C HIS A 256 -7.83 -7.07 -8.74
N GLY A 257 -8.45 -7.22 -9.92
CA GLY A 257 -7.87 -6.79 -11.18
C GLY A 257 -7.59 -5.30 -11.24
N ALA A 258 -6.70 -4.90 -12.15
CA ALA A 258 -6.42 -3.50 -12.43
C ALA A 258 -7.68 -2.77 -12.92
N HIS A 259 -7.82 -1.52 -12.49
CA HIS A 259 -8.98 -0.69 -12.76
C HIS A 259 -9.30 -0.61 -14.25
N MET A 260 -8.29 -0.46 -15.10
CA MET A 260 -8.43 -0.39 -16.56
C MET A 260 -8.85 -1.70 -17.25
N PHE A 261 -8.91 -2.82 -16.51
CA PHE A 261 -9.44 -4.11 -16.96
C PHE A 261 -10.86 -4.37 -16.47
N TRP A 262 -11.41 -3.50 -15.62
CA TRP A 262 -12.79 -3.61 -15.18
C TRP A 262 -13.75 -3.19 -16.28
N ASN A 263 -14.66 -4.10 -16.64
CA ASN A 263 -15.77 -3.81 -17.54
C ASN A 263 -17.06 -3.55 -16.72
N PRO A 264 -17.43 -2.30 -16.43
CA PRO A 264 -18.58 -1.98 -15.60
C PRO A 264 -19.89 -2.45 -16.27
N SER A 265 -20.69 -3.24 -15.54
CA SER A 265 -21.94 -3.81 -16.05
C SER A 265 -23.17 -2.95 -15.84
N THR A 266 -23.09 -1.93 -14.97
CA THR A 266 -24.20 -1.03 -14.64
C THR A 266 -23.82 0.44 -14.84
N ALA A 267 -24.82 1.32 -14.97
CA ALA A 267 -24.58 2.76 -15.05
C ALA A 267 -23.91 3.31 -13.79
N PHE A 268 -24.26 2.76 -12.61
CA PHE A 268 -23.61 3.10 -11.36
C PHE A 268 -22.13 2.68 -11.37
N ASP A 269 -21.84 1.43 -11.74
CA ASP A 269 -20.46 0.93 -11.85
C ASP A 269 -19.64 1.78 -12.82
N LYS A 270 -20.24 2.16 -13.95
CA LYS A 270 -19.60 3.06 -14.91
C LYS A 270 -19.30 4.42 -14.29
N SER A 271 -20.22 5.00 -13.51
CA SER A 271 -19.97 6.28 -12.84
C SER A 271 -18.82 6.20 -11.83
N VAL A 272 -18.65 5.05 -11.16
CA VAL A 272 -17.52 4.81 -10.24
C VAL A 272 -16.23 4.65 -11.02
N PHE A 273 -16.26 3.88 -12.11
CA PHE A 273 -15.14 3.71 -13.02
C PHE A 273 -14.62 5.07 -13.53
N ASP A 274 -15.52 5.88 -14.11
CA ASP A 274 -15.20 7.18 -14.69
C ASP A 274 -14.61 8.11 -13.62
N LYS A 275 -15.23 8.18 -12.44
CA LYS A 275 -14.76 9.03 -11.34
C LYS A 275 -13.32 8.70 -10.91
N ILE A 276 -12.95 7.43 -10.85
CA ILE A 276 -11.59 7.00 -10.50
C ILE A 276 -10.62 7.33 -11.64
N VAL A 277 -11.02 7.12 -12.90
CA VAL A 277 -10.19 7.49 -14.04
C VAL A 277 -9.93 9.01 -14.03
N ASP A 278 -10.97 9.81 -13.85
CA ASP A 278 -10.89 11.27 -13.84
C ASP A 278 -10.03 11.79 -12.69
N SER A 279 -10.03 11.15 -11.52
CA SER A 279 -9.19 11.57 -10.39
C SER A 279 -7.69 11.42 -10.65
N HIS A 280 -7.30 10.60 -11.62
CA HIS A 280 -5.90 10.35 -11.99
C HIS A 280 -5.48 11.06 -13.29
N GLN A 281 -6.35 11.88 -13.89
CA GLN A 281 -6.04 12.61 -15.12
C GLN A 281 -5.43 13.99 -14.84
N GLY A 282 -4.48 14.37 -15.71
CA GLY A 282 -3.88 15.70 -15.73
C GLY A 282 -2.76 15.92 -14.70
N PRO A 283 -2.08 17.08 -14.76
CA PRO A 283 -0.96 17.39 -13.87
C PRO A 283 -1.36 17.57 -12.40
N ASP A 284 -2.63 17.87 -12.14
CA ASP A 284 -3.19 18.07 -10.79
C ASP A 284 -3.96 16.84 -10.28
N GLY A 285 -4.02 15.76 -11.08
CA GLY A 285 -4.62 14.50 -10.69
C GLY A 285 -3.82 13.79 -9.59
N GLU A 286 -4.47 12.87 -8.86
CA GLU A 286 -3.78 12.00 -7.92
C GLU A 286 -2.74 11.14 -8.67
N PRO A 287 -1.46 11.13 -8.25
CA PRO A 287 -0.42 10.44 -8.98
C PRO A 287 -0.59 8.92 -8.91
N LEU A 288 -0.13 8.23 -9.94
CA LEU A 288 0.04 6.78 -9.93
C LEU A 288 1.51 6.45 -9.65
N LEU A 289 1.76 5.41 -8.84
CA LEU A 289 3.11 4.89 -8.60
C LEU A 289 3.43 3.90 -9.72
N ARG A 290 4.50 4.19 -10.47
CA ARG A 290 4.91 3.51 -11.70
C ARG A 290 6.28 2.88 -11.58
#